data_AF-A0A954S6M5-F1
#
_entry.id   AF-A0A954S6M5-F1
#
_cell.length_a   1.000
_cell.length_b   1.000
_cell.length_c   1.000
_cell.angle_alpha   90.00
_cell.angle_beta   90.00
_cell.angle_gamma   90.00
#
_symmetry.space_group_name_H-M   'P 1'
#
loop_
_entity.id
_entity.type
_entity.pdbx_description
1 polymer ?
#
loop_
_entity_poly.entity_id
_entity_poly.type
_entity_poly.pdbx_seq_one_letter_code
_entity_poly.pdbx_strand_id
1 'polypeptide(L)'
;MLIKHGIAVSPGVAIAQALVLGVEDFRIPRQTIDLTEIKEGFDPTDAEAARLKSALNHLCEEIAGNEALAAEHLGKEAAAIFAAHLQLCRDPKLLREIETLIRGANHTAEYASSQVLRRYAKSLQSLGNTYLAERAADIFDLERGLLRHLLGE
;
A
#
# COMPACT_ATOMS: atom_id res chain seq x y z
N MET A 1 -16.08 27.25 12.77
CA MET A 1 -16.03 26.45 14.01
C MET A 1 -16.79 25.15 13.75
N LEU A 2 -16.17 23.99 13.98
CA LEU A 2 -16.80 22.68 13.81
C LEU A 2 -17.23 22.16 15.18
N ILE A 3 -18.54 21.92 15.38
CA ILE A 3 -19.07 21.26 16.58
C ILE A 3 -19.46 19.83 16.19
N LYS A 4 -18.97 18.85 16.93
CA LYS A 4 -19.21 17.41 16.69
C LYS A 4 -19.89 16.82 17.92
N HIS A 5 -20.82 15.90 17.68
CA HIS A 5 -21.51 15.13 18.73
C HIS A 5 -21.01 13.68 18.69
N GLY A 6 -20.86 13.04 19.85
CA GLY A 6 -20.37 11.68 19.97
C GLY A 6 -20.89 11.00 21.24
N ILE A 7 -20.43 9.77 21.50
CA ILE A 7 -20.77 9.01 22.72
C ILE A 7 -19.77 9.37 23.81
N ALA A 8 -20.24 9.83 24.97
CA ALA A 8 -19.38 10.16 26.10
C ALA A 8 -18.86 8.88 26.79
N VAL A 9 -17.54 8.72 26.87
CA VAL A 9 -16.89 7.55 27.48
C VAL A 9 -16.23 7.88 28.82
N SER A 10 -15.75 9.12 29.01
CA SER A 10 -15.09 9.59 30.24
C SER A 10 -15.44 11.05 30.53
N PRO A 11 -15.69 11.46 31.80
CA PRO A 11 -16.02 12.83 32.16
C PRO A 11 -14.80 13.76 32.12
N GLY A 12 -15.00 15.01 31.69
CA GLY A 12 -13.98 16.06 31.77
C GLY A 12 -13.99 17.01 30.56
N VAL A 13 -13.14 18.04 30.62
CA VAL A 13 -12.89 18.99 29.52
C VAL A 13 -11.38 19.00 29.25
N ALA A 14 -10.99 18.68 28.01
CA ALA A 14 -9.60 18.71 27.57
C ALA A 14 -9.40 19.81 26.52
N ILE A 15 -8.35 20.60 26.67
CA ILE A 15 -7.95 21.65 25.73
C ILE A 15 -6.47 21.41 25.42
N ALA A 16 -6.18 20.98 24.20
CA ALA A 16 -4.83 20.68 23.73
C ALA A 16 -4.78 20.77 22.20
N GLN A 17 -3.58 20.70 21.64
CA GLN A 17 -3.43 20.46 20.21
C GLN A 17 -3.91 19.04 19.87
N ALA A 18 -4.66 18.90 18.79
CA ALA A 18 -5.12 17.61 18.32
C ALA A 18 -3.94 16.81 17.74
N LEU A 19 -3.68 15.63 18.31
CA LEU A 19 -2.85 14.62 17.68
C LEU A 19 -3.78 13.66 16.92
N VAL A 20 -3.72 13.68 15.60
CA VAL A 20 -4.49 12.74 14.78
C VAL A 20 -3.71 11.44 14.72
N LEU A 21 -4.13 10.48 15.55
CA LEU A 21 -3.68 9.10 15.43
C LEU A 21 -4.49 8.45 14.31
N GLY A 22 -3.97 8.54 13.08
CA GLY A 22 -4.47 7.73 11.99
C GLY A 22 -3.96 6.29 12.13
N VAL A 23 -4.76 5.32 11.69
CA VAL A 23 -4.14 4.22 10.92
C VAL A 23 -3.31 4.87 9.81
N GLU A 24 -2.13 4.34 9.49
CA GLU A 24 -1.28 4.83 8.40
C GLU A 24 -2.05 4.84 7.06
N ASP A 25 -2.88 5.85 6.86
CA ASP A 25 -3.62 6.09 5.64
C ASP A 25 -2.83 7.17 4.92
N PHE A 26 -1.84 6.72 4.16
CA PHE A 26 -1.10 7.56 3.25
C PHE A 26 -2.08 8.41 2.43
N ARG A 27 -1.97 9.74 2.56
CA ARG A 27 -2.64 10.66 1.65
C ARG A 27 -1.81 10.72 0.38
N ILE A 28 -2.14 9.87 -0.59
CA ILE A 28 -1.48 9.84 -1.89
C ILE A 28 -2.17 10.86 -2.81
N PRO A 29 -1.59 12.06 -3.04
CA PRO A 29 -2.15 13.01 -4.00
C PRO A 29 -2.09 12.41 -5.40
N ARG A 30 -3.06 12.75 -6.25
CA ARG A 30 -2.97 12.45 -7.68
C ARG A 30 -1.85 13.29 -8.28
N GLN A 31 -0.69 12.67 -8.43
CA GLN A 31 0.48 13.29 -9.04
C GLN A 31 0.78 12.61 -10.38
N THR A 32 1.21 13.44 -11.32
CA THR A 32 1.70 12.99 -12.62
C THR A 32 3.17 13.37 -12.76
N ILE A 33 3.91 12.51 -13.44
CA ILE A 33 5.29 12.70 -13.82
C ILE A 33 5.36 13.84 -14.83
N ASP A 34 6.27 14.79 -14.62
CA ASP A 34 6.53 15.84 -15.58
C ASP A 34 7.40 15.30 -16.73
N LEU A 35 6.78 15.12 -17.90
CA LEU A 35 7.46 14.64 -19.10
C LEU A 35 8.32 15.70 -19.79
N THR A 36 8.31 16.96 -19.33
CA THR A 36 9.19 18.00 -19.88
C THR A 36 10.66 17.79 -19.51
N GLU A 37 10.94 16.93 -18.54
CA GLU A 37 12.30 16.57 -18.09
C GLU A 37 12.96 15.45 -18.91
N ILE A 38 12.32 14.95 -19.98
CA ILE A 38 12.94 13.95 -20.86
C ILE A 38 14.21 14.55 -21.46
N LYS A 39 15.35 13.99 -21.09
CA LYS A 39 16.69 14.33 -21.58
C LYS A 39 17.25 13.12 -22.33
N GLU A 40 18.28 13.33 -23.15
CA GLU A 40 18.93 12.22 -23.86
C GLU A 40 19.35 11.12 -22.86
N GLY A 41 18.72 9.93 -22.99
CA GLY A 41 18.98 8.78 -22.13
C GLY A 41 18.26 8.75 -20.78
N PHE A 42 17.35 9.68 -20.49
CA PHE A 42 16.56 9.69 -19.25
C PHE A 42 15.06 9.82 -19.55
N ASP A 43 14.31 8.76 -19.25
CA ASP A 43 12.85 8.76 -19.22
C ASP A 43 12.38 8.77 -17.76
N PRO A 44 11.71 9.84 -17.29
CA PRO A 44 11.13 9.92 -15.95
C PRO A 44 10.21 8.74 -15.60
N THR A 45 9.53 8.14 -16.58
CA THR A 45 8.64 6.98 -16.37
C THR A 45 9.42 5.69 -16.12
N ASP A 46 10.61 5.54 -16.72
CA ASP A 46 11.51 4.41 -16.42
C ASP A 46 12.12 4.55 -15.03
N ALA A 47 12.41 5.77 -14.58
CA ALA A 47 12.88 6.04 -13.21
C ALA A 47 11.82 5.66 -12.17
N GLU A 48 10.55 6.02 -12.39
CA GLU A 48 9.44 5.64 -11.51
C GLU A 48 9.18 4.13 -11.53
N ALA A 49 9.27 3.47 -12.68
CA ALA A 49 9.18 2.02 -12.77
C ALA A 49 10.31 1.31 -12.01
N ALA A 50 11.53 1.86 -12.04
CA ALA A 50 12.65 1.35 -11.26
C ALA A 50 12.44 1.54 -9.74
N ARG A 51 11.91 2.71 -9.32
CA ARG A 51 11.52 2.95 -7.91
C ARG A 51 10.49 1.94 -7.43
N LEU A 52 9.44 1.70 -8.22
CA LEU A 52 8.43 0.69 -7.94
C LEU A 52 9.04 -0.69 -7.74
N LYS A 53 9.91 -1.13 -8.66
CA LYS A 53 10.53 -2.45 -8.59
C LYS A 53 11.42 -2.60 -7.35
N SER A 54 12.18 -1.56 -7.00
CA SER A 54 13.00 -1.55 -5.79
C SER A 54 12.13 -1.66 -4.53
N ALA A 55 11.07 -0.86 -4.45
CA ALA A 55 10.16 -0.88 -3.31
C ALA A 55 9.43 -2.22 -3.15
N LEU A 56 8.99 -2.82 -4.25
CA LEU A 56 8.39 -4.17 -4.24
C LEU A 56 9.38 -5.24 -3.79
N ASN A 57 10.64 -5.16 -4.22
CA ASN A 57 11.66 -6.12 -3.77
C ASN A 57 11.87 -6.04 -2.25
N HIS A 58 12.03 -4.82 -1.71
CA HIS A 58 12.19 -4.62 -0.27
C HIS A 58 10.95 -5.10 0.52
N LEU A 59 9.74 -4.79 0.04
CA LEU A 59 8.51 -5.29 0.66
C LEU A 59 8.46 -6.83 0.67
N CYS A 60 8.76 -7.46 -0.47
CA CYS A 60 8.74 -8.91 -0.57
C CYS A 60 9.85 -9.56 0.31
N GLU A 61 11.00 -8.92 0.51
CA GLU A 61 12.04 -9.36 1.45
C GLU A 61 11.59 -9.26 2.91
N GLU A 62 10.93 -8.15 3.26
CA GLU A 62 10.37 -7.93 4.60
C GLU A 62 9.30 -8.98 4.93
N ILE A 63 8.37 -9.25 4.01
CA ILE A 63 7.34 -10.27 4.17
C ILE A 63 7.96 -11.66 4.33
N ALA A 64 9.01 -11.98 3.57
CA ALA A 64 9.71 -13.26 3.68
C ALA A 64 10.44 -13.40 5.03
N GLY A 65 11.01 -12.31 5.56
CA GLY A 65 11.58 -12.28 6.91
C GLY A 65 10.51 -12.53 7.98
N ASN A 66 9.35 -11.88 7.86
CA ASN A 66 8.23 -12.06 8.76
C ASN A 66 7.63 -13.48 8.69
N GLU A 67 7.58 -14.08 7.50
CA GLU A 67 7.19 -15.49 7.32
C GLU A 67 8.10 -16.43 8.12
N ALA A 68 9.42 -16.25 8.02
CA ALA A 68 10.41 -17.06 8.74
C ALA A 68 10.28 -16.91 10.25
N LEU A 69 10.15 -15.67 10.75
CA LEU A 69 9.95 -15.38 12.17
C LEU A 69 8.64 -15.97 12.70
N ALA A 70 7.55 -15.85 11.94
CA ALA A 70 6.27 -16.44 12.30
C ALA A 70 6.34 -17.97 12.34
N ALA A 71 7.04 -18.60 11.38
CA ALA A 71 7.23 -20.04 11.37
C ALA A 71 8.00 -20.53 12.61
N GLU A 72 9.00 -19.78 13.06
CA GLU A 72 9.80 -20.09 14.25
C GLU A 72 9.02 -19.89 15.55
N HIS A 73 8.35 -18.75 15.72
CA HIS A 73 7.76 -18.35 16.99
C HIS A 73 6.29 -18.72 17.17
N LEU A 74 5.52 -18.78 16.08
CA LEU A 74 4.06 -18.92 16.08
C LEU A 74 3.58 -20.18 15.33
N GLY A 75 4.47 -20.85 14.59
CA GLY A 75 4.20 -22.08 13.86
C GLY A 75 3.70 -21.87 12.43
N LYS A 76 3.41 -22.99 11.76
CA LYS A 76 3.14 -23.03 10.30
C LYS A 76 1.86 -22.32 9.89
N GLU A 77 0.84 -22.32 10.74
CA GLU A 77 -0.44 -21.69 10.44
C GLU A 77 -0.30 -20.17 10.35
N ALA A 78 0.47 -19.56 11.26
CA ALA A 78 0.78 -18.13 11.21
C ALA A 78 1.68 -17.79 10.01
N ALA A 79 2.68 -18.62 9.70
CA ALA A 79 3.53 -18.42 8.54
C ALA A 79 2.76 -18.48 7.20
N ALA A 80 1.73 -19.30 7.11
CA ALA A 80 0.91 -19.43 5.89
C ALA A 80 0.22 -18.12 5.49
N ILE A 81 -0.04 -17.23 6.46
CA ILE A 81 -0.59 -15.88 6.20
C ILE A 81 0.41 -15.05 5.41
N PHE A 82 1.66 -14.97 5.88
CA PHE A 82 2.74 -14.25 5.19
C PHE A 82 3.09 -14.87 3.84
N ALA A 83 3.04 -16.19 3.71
CA ALA A 83 3.24 -16.87 2.44
C ALA A 83 2.21 -16.43 1.38
N ALA A 84 0.95 -16.24 1.78
CA ALA A 84 -0.09 -15.73 0.88
C ALA A 84 0.15 -14.26 0.50
N HIS A 85 0.59 -13.41 1.44
CA HIS A 85 0.99 -12.03 1.16
C HIS A 85 2.17 -11.97 0.19
N LEU A 86 3.16 -12.84 0.36
CA LEU A 86 4.34 -12.92 -0.51
C LEU A 86 3.97 -13.33 -1.94
N GLN A 87 3.04 -14.28 -2.09
CA GLN A 87 2.52 -14.68 -3.41
C GLN A 87 1.85 -13.51 -4.13
N LEU A 88 1.07 -12.71 -3.41
CA LEU A 88 0.41 -11.53 -3.96
C LEU A 88 1.41 -10.42 -4.30
N CYS A 89 2.40 -10.15 -3.43
CA CYS A 89 3.49 -9.21 -3.68
C CYS A 89 4.25 -9.54 -4.98
N ARG A 90 4.41 -10.83 -5.29
CA ARG A 90 5.13 -11.34 -6.46
C ARG A 90 4.26 -11.55 -7.70
N ASP A 91 2.97 -11.19 -7.67
CA ASP A 91 2.10 -11.41 -8.84
C ASP A 91 2.55 -10.50 -10.01
N PRO A 92 3.03 -11.07 -11.14
CA PRO A 92 3.46 -10.28 -12.28
C PRO A 92 2.30 -9.51 -12.95
N LYS A 93 1.04 -9.88 -12.72
CA LYS A 93 -0.11 -9.10 -13.19
C LYS A 93 -0.23 -7.78 -12.45
N LEU A 94 -0.09 -7.81 -11.12
CA LEU A 94 -0.12 -6.61 -10.28
C LEU A 94 0.97 -5.62 -10.72
N LEU A 95 2.21 -6.09 -10.85
CA LEU A 95 3.34 -5.28 -11.29
C LEU A 95 3.08 -4.63 -12.66
N ARG A 96 2.67 -5.43 -13.66
CA ARG A 96 2.40 -4.92 -15.02
C ARG A 96 1.30 -3.87 -15.03
N GLU A 97 0.28 -4.02 -14.20
CA GLU A 97 -0.84 -3.09 -14.16
C GLU A 97 -0.44 -1.75 -13.54
N ILE A 98 0.42 -1.76 -12.51
CA ILE A 98 1.01 -0.54 -11.95
C ILE A 98 1.94 0.12 -12.97
N GLU A 99 2.85 -0.64 -13.60
CA GLU A 99 3.74 -0.14 -14.66
C GLU A 99 2.97 0.47 -15.83
N THR A 100 1.82 -0.11 -16.19
CA THR A 100 0.94 0.42 -17.24
C THR A 100 0.38 1.79 -16.87
N LEU A 101 0.03 2.03 -15.60
CA LEU A 101 -0.42 3.35 -15.16
C LEU A 101 0.73 4.37 -15.11
N ILE A 102 1.92 3.93 -14.70
CA ILE A 102 3.12 4.79 -14.69
C ILE A 102 3.43 5.26 -16.11
N ARG A 103 3.54 4.32 -17.07
CA ARG A 103 3.97 4.64 -18.45
C ARG A 103 2.83 5.17 -19.33
N GLY A 104 1.61 4.70 -19.13
CA GLY A 104 0.46 5.04 -19.96
C GLY A 104 -0.29 6.30 -19.52
N ALA A 105 -0.31 6.59 -18.21
CA ALA A 105 -0.99 7.75 -17.64
C ALA A 105 -0.05 8.75 -16.95
N ASN A 106 1.27 8.51 -17.04
CA ASN A 106 2.33 9.32 -16.42
C ASN A 106 2.07 9.51 -14.93
N HIS A 107 1.64 8.48 -14.22
CA HIS A 107 1.41 8.56 -12.77
C HIS A 107 2.68 8.23 -12.00
N THR A 108 2.88 8.88 -10.85
CA THR A 108 3.98 8.51 -9.94
C THR A 108 3.76 7.09 -9.41
N ALA A 109 4.83 6.42 -8.99
CA ALA A 109 4.76 5.05 -8.50
C ALA A 109 3.80 4.89 -7.31
N GLU A 110 3.74 5.87 -6.42
CA GLU A 110 2.87 5.86 -5.24
C GLU A 110 1.39 5.92 -5.65
N TYR A 111 1.06 6.85 -6.53
CA TYR A 111 -0.32 7.04 -7.00
C TYR A 111 -0.79 5.85 -7.85
N ALA A 112 0.06 5.36 -8.74
CA ALA A 112 -0.24 4.17 -9.55
C ALA A 112 -0.47 2.94 -8.65
N SER A 113 0.42 2.69 -7.68
CA SER A 113 0.32 1.57 -6.75
C SER A 113 -0.95 1.63 -5.91
N SER A 114 -1.23 2.79 -5.32
CA SER A 114 -2.45 3.02 -4.52
C SER A 114 -3.71 2.82 -5.36
N GLN A 115 -3.74 3.31 -6.61
CA GLN A 115 -4.91 3.17 -7.48
C GLN A 115 -5.19 1.71 -7.82
N VAL A 116 -4.17 0.94 -8.19
CA VAL A 116 -4.33 -0.49 -8.53
C VAL A 116 -4.76 -1.26 -7.29
N LEU A 117 -4.01 -1.19 -6.19
CA LEU A 117 -4.28 -1.98 -4.99
C LEU A 117 -5.65 -1.68 -4.40
N ARG A 118 -6.06 -0.40 -4.32
CA ARG A 118 -7.41 -0.04 -3.86
C ARG A 118 -8.51 -0.57 -4.77
N ARG A 119 -8.30 -0.63 -6.09
CA ARG A 119 -9.27 -1.22 -7.03
C ARG A 119 -9.44 -2.71 -6.77
N TYR A 120 -8.34 -3.44 -6.57
CA TYR A 120 -8.40 -4.86 -6.23
C TYR A 120 -9.10 -5.09 -4.89
N ALA A 121 -8.71 -4.34 -3.85
CA ALA A 121 -9.32 -4.45 -2.52
C ALA A 121 -10.84 -4.19 -2.56
N LYS A 122 -11.27 -3.11 -3.24
CA LYS A 122 -12.70 -2.82 -3.43
C LYS A 122 -13.44 -3.90 -4.20
N SER A 123 -12.81 -4.47 -5.23
CA SER A 123 -13.41 -5.55 -6.02
C SER A 123 -13.65 -6.78 -5.14
N LEU A 124 -12.69 -7.15 -4.30
CA LEU A 124 -12.84 -8.25 -3.34
C LEU A 124 -13.92 -7.95 -2.28
N GLN A 125 -13.96 -6.74 -1.74
CA GLN A 125 -15.01 -6.34 -0.79
C GLN A 125 -16.42 -6.42 -1.39
N SER A 126 -16.57 -6.04 -2.67
CA SER A 126 -17.87 -6.04 -3.35
C SER A 126 -18.49 -7.44 -3.52
N LEU A 127 -17.69 -8.49 -3.39
CA LEU A 127 -18.14 -9.89 -3.47
C LEU A 127 -18.75 -10.39 -2.14
N GLY A 128 -18.64 -9.63 -1.05
CA GLY A 128 -19.56 -9.68 0.09
C GLY A 128 -19.46 -10.87 1.06
N ASN A 129 -18.42 -11.71 1.00
CA ASN A 129 -18.21 -12.78 1.99
C ASN A 129 -17.01 -12.48 2.92
N THR A 130 -17.03 -13.07 4.12
CA THR A 130 -16.02 -12.82 5.17
C THR A 130 -14.59 -13.17 4.72
N TYR A 131 -14.43 -14.28 4.01
CA TYR A 131 -13.12 -14.70 3.47
C TYR A 131 -12.53 -13.69 2.48
N LEU A 132 -13.37 -13.09 1.63
CA LEU A 132 -12.94 -12.07 0.67
C LEU A 132 -12.73 -10.71 1.32
N ALA A 133 -13.40 -10.42 2.44
CA ALA A 133 -13.14 -9.23 3.24
C ALA A 133 -11.77 -9.30 3.92
N GLU A 134 -11.37 -10.46 4.45
CA GLU A 134 -10.02 -10.71 4.96
C GLU A 134 -8.97 -10.54 3.86
N ARG A 135 -9.20 -11.15 2.68
CA ARG A 135 -8.35 -10.96 1.49
C ARG A 135 -8.24 -9.50 1.07
N ALA A 136 -9.29 -8.70 1.22
CA ALA A 136 -9.22 -7.27 0.90
C ALA A 136 -8.38 -6.49 1.90
N ALA A 137 -8.43 -6.84 3.19
CA ALA A 137 -7.57 -6.27 4.22
C ALA A 137 -6.09 -6.56 3.91
N ASP A 138 -5.75 -7.78 3.49
CA ASP A 138 -4.40 -8.16 3.07
C ASP A 138 -3.86 -7.24 1.94
N ILE A 139 -4.72 -6.84 1.00
CA ILE A 139 -4.34 -5.92 -0.08
C ILE A 139 -4.04 -4.52 0.45
N PHE A 140 -4.79 -4.03 1.43
CA PHE A 140 -4.52 -2.74 2.05
C PHE A 140 -3.21 -2.75 2.83
N ASP A 141 -2.88 -3.86 3.49
CA ASP A 141 -1.62 -3.99 4.21
C ASP A 141 -0.43 -4.01 3.24
N LEU A 142 -0.57 -4.69 2.09
CA LEU A 142 0.42 -4.63 1.01
C LEU A 142 0.54 -3.22 0.41
N GLU A 143 -0.57 -2.50 0.23
CA GLU A 143 -0.55 -1.10 -0.21
C GLU A 143 0.27 -0.25 0.76
N ARG A 144 0.00 -0.37 2.06
CA ARG A 144 0.72 0.39 3.09
C ARG A 144 2.21 0.06 3.09
N GLY A 145 2.57 -1.22 3.09
CA GLY A 145 3.97 -1.64 3.03
C GLY A 145 4.70 -1.09 1.81
N LEU A 146 4.07 -1.17 0.63
CA LEU A 146 4.67 -0.66 -0.61
C LEU A 146 4.84 0.86 -0.57
N LEU A 147 3.85 1.58 -0.04
CA LEU A 147 3.90 3.03 0.08
C LEU A 147 4.96 3.51 1.05
N ARG A 148 5.22 2.79 2.16
CA ARG A 148 6.33 3.08 3.07
C ARG A 148 7.67 3.05 2.35
N HIS A 149 7.93 1.98 1.59
CA HIS A 149 9.16 1.85 0.81
C HIS A 149 9.29 2.92 -0.30
N LEU A 150 8.18 3.31 -0.93
CA LEU A 150 8.20 4.35 -1.98
C LEU A 150 8.41 5.77 -1.42
N LEU A 151 7.84 6.06 -0.24
CA LEU A 151 7.90 7.36 0.41
C LEU A 151 9.13 7.53 1.32
N GLY A 152 9.84 6.42 1.61
CA GLY A 152 11.09 6.42 2.38
C GLY A 152 10.88 6.42 3.90
N GLU A 153 9.82 5.76 4.38
CA GLU A 153 9.51 5.58 5.82
C GLU A 153 9.95 4.22 6.38
#